data_AF-A0A3R9MRA8-F1
#
_entry.id   AF-A0A3R9MRA8-F1
#
_cell.length_a   1.000
_cell.length_b   1.000
_cell.length_c   1.000
_cell.angle_alpha   90.00
_cell.angle_beta   90.00
_cell.angle_gamma   90.00
#
_symmetry.space_group_name_H-M   'P 1'
#
loop_
_entity.id
_entity.type
_entity.pdbx_description
1 polymer ?
#
loop_
_entity_poly.entity_id
_entity_poly.type
_entity_poly.pdbx_seq_one_letter_code
_entity_poly.pdbx_strand_id
1 'polypeptide(L)'
;MRKSAILPVPHPDLKRLMLYEDEHGVYLFGYNTLTDAGGLWDSWFETMADAEEAALENYGVASADWQCIADPLPDCQHDWIAPVRVIGRADGQPWWGHLEKLTDGQWQPFHPIS
;
A
#
# COMPACT_ATOMS: atom_id res chain seq x y z
N MET A 1 11.20 -2.41 2.39
CA MET A 1 11.31 -1.97 0.97
C MET A 1 9.91 -1.81 0.40
N ARG A 2 9.63 -0.79 -0.42
CA ARG A 2 8.30 -0.61 -1.02
C ARG A 2 8.34 -0.36 -2.54
N LYS A 3 7.43 -1.01 -3.28
CA LYS A 3 7.31 -0.89 -4.74
C LYS A 3 5.85 -0.79 -5.17
N SER A 4 5.57 -0.14 -6.30
CA SER A 4 4.25 -0.16 -6.93
C SER A 4 4.36 -0.37 -8.43
N ALA A 5 3.35 -1.03 -9.01
CA ALA A 5 3.26 -1.27 -10.44
C ALA A 5 1.81 -1.13 -10.91
N ILE A 6 1.62 -0.56 -12.11
CA ILE A 6 0.34 -0.57 -12.81
C ILE A 6 0.22 -1.93 -13.51
N LEU A 7 -0.98 -2.50 -13.55
CA LEU A 7 -1.19 -3.75 -14.27
C LEU A 7 -0.94 -3.54 -15.78
N PRO A 8 -0.09 -4.35 -16.42
CA PRO A 8 0.19 -4.22 -17.85
C PRO A 8 -0.98 -4.67 -18.73
N VAL A 9 -1.83 -5.54 -18.20
CA VAL A 9 -3.05 -6.02 -18.88
C VAL A 9 -4.29 -5.51 -18.13
N PRO A 10 -5.33 -5.02 -18.83
CA PRO A 10 -6.56 -4.60 -18.18
C PRO A 10 -7.20 -5.72 -17.35
N HIS A 11 -7.43 -5.44 -16.07
CA HIS A 11 -8.19 -6.29 -15.16
C HIS A 11 -9.50 -5.57 -14.77
N PRO A 12 -10.64 -6.28 -14.65
CA PRO A 12 -11.94 -5.67 -14.36
C PRO A 12 -11.90 -4.82 -13.08
N ASP A 13 -11.46 -5.44 -11.98
CA ASP A 13 -11.55 -4.86 -10.64
C ASP A 13 -10.22 -4.35 -10.09
N LEU A 14 -9.13 -4.47 -10.86
CA LEU A 14 -7.78 -4.18 -10.40
C LEU A 14 -7.06 -3.28 -11.40
N LYS A 15 -6.29 -2.32 -10.88
CA LYS A 15 -5.58 -1.31 -11.68
C LYS A 15 -4.09 -1.26 -11.38
N ARG A 16 -3.71 -1.45 -10.12
CA ARG A 16 -2.30 -1.47 -9.69
C ARG A 16 -2.09 -2.43 -8.52
N LEU A 17 -0.83 -2.76 -8.31
CA LEU A 17 -0.32 -3.50 -7.16
C LEU A 17 0.69 -2.66 -6.38
N MET A 18 0.89 -3.01 -5.12
CA MET A 18 1.96 -2.48 -4.29
C MET A 18 2.55 -3.58 -3.42
N LEU A 19 3.87 -3.65 -3.35
CA LEU A 19 4.62 -4.54 -2.47
C LEU A 19 5.21 -3.73 -1.33
N TYR A 20 5.14 -4.26 -0.12
CA TYR A 20 5.81 -3.72 1.05
C TYR A 20 6.44 -4.84 1.87
N GLU A 21 7.76 -4.78 2.00
CA GLU A 21 8.56 -5.67 2.84
C GLU A 21 8.89 -4.99 4.18
N ASP A 22 8.55 -5.67 5.26
CA ASP A 22 8.95 -5.34 6.64
C ASP A 22 9.70 -6.51 7.30
N GLU A 23 9.94 -6.42 8.61
CA GLU A 23 10.67 -7.46 9.36
C GLU A 23 9.93 -8.80 9.50
N HIS A 24 8.66 -8.85 9.13
CA HIS A 24 7.80 -10.02 9.23
C HIS A 24 7.49 -10.67 7.88
N GLY A 25 7.90 -10.07 6.77
CA GLY A 25 7.72 -10.62 5.42
C GLY A 25 7.27 -9.55 4.44
N VAL A 26 6.54 -9.96 3.41
CA VAL A 26 6.14 -9.11 2.30
C VAL A 26 4.64 -9.12 2.10
N TYR A 27 4.06 -7.94 2.07
CA TYR A 27 2.66 -7.73 1.76
C TYR A 27 2.50 -7.28 0.30
N LEU A 28 1.63 -7.97 -0.44
CA LEU A 28 1.14 -7.56 -1.75
C LEU A 28 -0.28 -6.99 -1.60
N PHE A 29 -0.45 -5.73 -1.97
CA PHE A 29 -1.72 -5.02 -1.94
C PHE A 29 -2.28 -4.86 -3.34
N GLY A 30 -3.58 -5.11 -3.49
CA GLY A 30 -4.32 -4.84 -4.72
C GLY A 30 -5.18 -3.59 -4.64
N TYR A 31 -5.28 -2.83 -5.74
CA TYR A 31 -6.06 -1.59 -5.80
C TYR A 31 -6.94 -1.53 -7.04
N ASN A 32 -8.19 -1.08 -6.85
CA ASN A 32 -9.15 -0.83 -7.92
C ASN A 32 -9.02 0.57 -8.56
N THR A 33 -8.08 1.39 -8.08
CA THR A 33 -7.83 2.76 -8.55
C THR A 33 -6.36 3.00 -8.87
N LEU A 34 -6.11 3.90 -9.82
CA LEU A 34 -4.78 4.43 -10.13
C LEU A 34 -4.35 5.54 -9.17
N THR A 35 -5.30 6.19 -8.50
CA THR A 35 -5.00 7.20 -7.49
C THR A 35 -4.60 6.53 -6.17
N ASP A 36 -3.90 7.29 -5.32
CA ASP A 36 -3.56 6.81 -3.98
C ASP A 36 -4.83 6.60 -3.15
N ALA A 37 -4.94 5.42 -2.54
CA ALA A 37 -6.10 4.90 -1.84
C ALA A 37 -5.66 3.75 -0.93
N GLY A 38 -6.55 3.31 -0.03
CA GLY A 38 -6.34 2.09 0.74
C GLY A 38 -6.42 0.86 -0.17
N GLY A 39 -5.76 -0.22 0.26
CA GLY A 39 -5.79 -1.50 -0.44
C GLY A 39 -7.20 -2.09 -0.44
N LEU A 40 -7.59 -2.70 -1.56
CA LEU A 40 -8.81 -3.50 -1.66
C LEU A 40 -8.64 -4.83 -0.91
N TRP A 41 -7.44 -5.39 -0.98
CA TRP A 41 -7.04 -6.63 -0.34
C TRP A 41 -5.53 -6.63 -0.15
N ASP A 42 -5.07 -7.50 0.74
CA ASP A 42 -3.67 -7.82 0.94
C ASP A 42 -3.43 -9.34 0.86
N SER A 43 -2.18 -9.71 0.59
CA SER A 43 -1.69 -11.08 0.65
C SER A 43 -0.28 -11.06 1.20
N TRP A 44 0.02 -11.99 2.11
CA TRP A 44 1.33 -12.08 2.75
C TRP A 44 2.18 -13.18 2.13
N PHE A 45 3.47 -12.89 1.99
CA PHE A 45 4.51 -13.75 1.46
C PHE A 45 5.74 -13.71 2.37
N GLU A 46 6.53 -14.78 2.35
CA GLU A 46 7.74 -14.86 3.16
C GLU A 46 8.87 -13.99 2.60
N THR A 47 8.97 -13.89 1.27
CA THR A 47 10.04 -13.12 0.61
C THR A 47 9.53 -12.22 -0.53
N MET A 48 10.35 -11.21 -0.89
CA MET A 48 10.07 -10.35 -2.05
C MET A 48 10.03 -11.13 -3.36
N ALA A 49 10.82 -12.19 -3.48
CA ALA A 49 10.85 -13.01 -4.68
C ALA A 49 9.52 -13.76 -4.87
N ASP A 50 8.99 -14.37 -3.80
CA ASP A 50 7.71 -15.08 -3.86
C ASP A 50 6.56 -14.13 -4.21
N ALA A 51 6.59 -12.92 -3.65
CA ALA A 51 5.56 -11.91 -3.91
C ALA A 51 5.63 -11.36 -5.34
N GLU A 52 6.84 -11.16 -5.89
CA GLU A 52 7.04 -10.77 -7.29
C GLU A 52 6.65 -11.88 -8.27
N GLU A 53 6.96 -13.14 -7.94
CA GLU A 53 6.54 -14.31 -8.73
C GLU A 53 5.02 -14.42 -8.75
N ALA A 54 4.37 -14.33 -7.59
CA ALA A 54 2.92 -14.33 -7.51
C ALA A 54 2.29 -13.16 -8.30
N ALA A 55 2.91 -11.99 -8.30
CA ALA A 55 2.43 -10.84 -9.08
C ALA A 55 2.58 -11.05 -10.59
N LEU A 56 3.68 -11.68 -11.02
CA LEU A 56 3.92 -12.03 -12.42
C LEU A 56 2.92 -13.10 -12.90
N GLU A 57 2.75 -14.18 -12.15
CA GLU A 57 1.90 -15.32 -12.54
C GLU A 57 0.42 -14.95 -12.58
N ASN A 58 -0.07 -14.21 -11.58
CA ASN A 58 -1.49 -13.91 -11.43
C ASN A 58 -1.93 -12.64 -12.16
N TYR A 59 -1.02 -11.66 -12.32
CA TYR A 59 -1.37 -10.33 -12.83
C TYR A 59 -0.48 -9.85 -13.98
N GLY A 60 0.53 -10.63 -14.37
CA GLY A 60 1.43 -10.30 -15.48
C GLY A 60 2.42 -9.19 -15.18
N VAL A 61 2.57 -8.76 -13.92
CA VAL A 61 3.47 -7.67 -13.54
C VAL A 61 4.91 -8.18 -13.51
N ALA A 62 5.72 -7.73 -14.45
CA ALA A 62 7.13 -8.13 -14.57
C ALA A 62 8.03 -7.30 -13.65
N SER A 63 9.25 -7.79 -13.40
CA SER A 63 10.24 -7.09 -12.57
C SER A 63 10.53 -5.65 -13.03
N ALA A 64 10.42 -5.38 -14.33
CA ALA A 64 10.65 -4.06 -14.92
C ALA A 64 9.48 -3.07 -14.76
N ASP A 65 8.29 -3.56 -14.40
CA ASP A 65 7.10 -2.71 -14.21
C ASP A 65 7.06 -2.06 -12.82
N TRP A 66 7.83 -2.60 -11.87
CA TRP A 66 7.90 -2.10 -10.50
C TRP A 66 8.68 -0.80 -10.41
N GLN A 67 8.09 0.15 -9.69
CA GLN A 67 8.72 1.42 -9.33
C GLN A 67 8.91 1.47 -7.82
N CYS A 68 10.14 1.72 -7.37
CA CYS A 68 10.42 1.93 -5.95
C CYS A 68 9.70 3.21 -5.47
N ILE A 69 9.06 3.09 -4.32
CA ILE A 69 8.42 4.22 -3.63
C ILE A 69 8.95 4.31 -2.21
N ALA A 70 8.85 5.49 -1.59
CA ALA A 70 9.32 5.68 -0.23
C ALA A 70 8.58 4.74 0.74
N ASP A 71 9.29 4.23 1.76
CA ASP A 71 8.68 3.47 2.83
C ASP A 71 7.69 4.36 3.63
N PRO A 72 6.65 3.76 4.26
CA PRO A 72 5.71 4.52 5.08
C PRO A 72 6.42 5.20 6.26
N LEU A 73 5.91 6.36 6.67
CA LEU A 73 6.35 6.99 7.91
C LEU A 73 5.92 6.14 9.13
N PRO A 74 6.58 6.29 10.29
CA PRO A 74 6.15 5.61 11.51
C PRO A 74 4.66 5.80 11.79
N ASP A 75 4.04 4.73 12.30
CA ASP A 75 2.61 4.64 12.61
C ASP A 75 1.65 4.78 11.41
N CYS A 76 2.14 5.01 10.20
CA CYS A 76 1.31 5.07 9.01
C CYS A 76 0.87 3.70 8.53
N GLN A 77 -0.24 3.70 7.81
CA GLN A 77 -0.75 2.52 7.13
C GLN A 77 0.18 2.13 5.98
N HIS A 78 0.41 0.84 5.85
CA HIS A 78 1.36 0.31 4.87
C HIS A 78 0.80 0.28 3.45
N ASP A 79 -0.53 0.26 3.32
CA ASP A 79 -1.30 0.17 2.08
C ASP A 79 -1.56 1.53 1.40
N TRP A 80 -1.12 2.65 1.98
CA TRP A 80 -1.21 3.99 1.40
C TRP A 80 0.15 4.50 0.94
N ILE A 81 0.23 5.13 -0.24
CA ILE A 81 1.48 5.77 -0.67
C ILE A 81 1.74 7.01 0.17
N ALA A 82 0.74 7.89 0.30
CA ALA A 82 0.83 9.06 1.16
C ALA A 82 0.79 8.67 2.65
N PRO A 83 1.37 9.48 3.53
CA PRO A 83 1.33 9.21 4.96
C PRO A 83 -0.11 9.38 5.48
N VAL A 84 -0.75 8.25 5.79
CA VAL A 84 -2.08 8.17 6.41
C VAL A 84 -1.95 7.30 7.64
N ARG A 85 -2.50 7.71 8.77
CA ARG A 85 -2.47 6.95 10.02
C ARG A 85 -3.75 7.11 10.83
N VAL A 86 -3.92 6.26 11.84
CA VAL A 86 -5.00 6.38 12.82
C VAL A 86 -4.71 7.54 13.77
N ILE A 87 -5.70 8.38 14.03
CA ILE A 87 -5.58 9.50 14.98
C ILE A 87 -5.16 8.97 16.35
N GLY A 88 -4.20 9.63 17.00
CA GLY A 88 -3.72 9.27 18.33
C GLY A 88 -2.83 8.01 18.39
N ARG A 89 -2.52 7.38 17.25
CA ARG A 89 -1.67 6.17 17.22
C ARG A 89 -0.26 6.44 17.76
N ALA A 90 0.35 7.57 17.36
CA ALA A 90 1.68 7.97 17.81
C ALA A 90 1.74 8.26 19.32
N ASP A 91 0.60 8.59 19.94
CA ASP A 91 0.48 8.87 21.38
C ASP A 91 0.07 7.63 22.19
N GLY A 92 -0.03 6.46 21.54
CA GLY A 92 -0.48 5.21 22.16
C GLY A 92 -1.98 5.16 22.48
N GLN A 93 -2.78 6.09 21.93
CA GLN A 93 -4.23 6.20 22.14
C GLN A 93 -4.98 6.19 20.80
N PRO A 94 -4.96 5.07 20.06
CA PRO A 94 -5.52 5.01 18.71
C PRO A 94 -7.05 5.17 18.73
N TRP A 95 -7.55 6.11 17.96
CA TRP A 95 -8.98 6.24 17.68
C TRP A 95 -9.34 5.49 16.41
N TRP A 96 -9.54 4.17 16.55
CA TRP A 96 -9.82 3.27 15.44
C TRP A 96 -10.98 3.74 14.57
N GLY A 97 -10.79 3.68 13.25
CA GLY A 97 -11.76 4.17 12.26
C GLY A 97 -11.64 5.65 11.94
N HIS A 98 -10.86 6.43 12.69
CA HIS A 98 -10.60 7.84 12.43
C HIS A 98 -9.17 8.02 11.93
N LEU A 99 -9.04 8.48 10.68
CA LEU A 99 -7.76 8.65 10.03
C LEU A 99 -7.36 10.12 9.95
N GLU A 100 -6.05 10.33 9.86
CA GLU A 100 -5.45 11.60 9.48
C GLU A 100 -4.43 11.38 8.37
N LYS A 101 -4.28 12.38 7.51
CA LYS A 101 -3.33 12.40 6.39
C LYS A 101 -2.37 13.57 6.55
N LEU A 102 -1.08 13.32 6.32
CA LEU A 102 -0.07 14.38 6.36
C LEU A 102 -0.16 15.19 5.07
N THR A 103 -0.57 16.46 5.19
CA THR A 103 -0.68 17.41 4.09
C THR A 103 0.02 18.70 4.48
N ASP A 104 0.95 19.18 3.65
CA ASP A 104 1.74 20.39 3.89
C ASP A 104 2.43 20.42 5.27
N GLY A 105 2.91 19.26 5.72
CA GLY A 105 3.59 19.09 7.01
C GLY A 105 2.68 19.08 8.23
N GLN A 106 1.36 19.08 8.04
CA GLN A 106 0.38 19.03 9.12
C GLN A 106 -0.54 17.82 8.98
N TRP A 107 -0.81 17.15 10.10
CA TRP A 107 -1.79 16.07 10.15
C TRP A 107 -3.20 16.67 10.16
N GLN A 108 -4.03 16.24 9.22
CA GLN A 108 -5.40 16.72 9.08
C GLN A 108 -6.36 15.53 9.06
N PRO A 109 -7.57 15.65 9.67
CA PRO A 109 -8.58 14.60 9.60
C PRO A 109 -8.86 14.19 8.16
N PHE A 110 -8.87 12.88 7.92
CA PHE A 110 -9.00 12.30 6.60
C PHE A 110 -10.11 11.26 6.57
N HIS A 111 -11.00 11.40 5.60
CA HIS A 111 -12.10 10.46 5.36
C HIS A 111 -11.88 9.84 3.97
N PRO A 112 -11.37 8.60 3.88
CA PRO A 112 -11.18 7.95 2.60
C PRO A 112 -12.52 7.72 1.92
N ILE A 113 -12.54 7.91 0.61
CA ILE A 113 -13.68 7.55 -0.21
C ILE A 113 -13.54 6.05 -0.49
N SER A 114 -14.53 5.27 -0.04
CA SER A 114 -14.68 3.83 -0.29
C SER A 114 -15.04 3.54 -1.73
#